data_AF-A0A6B3MPD4-F1
#
_entry.id   AF-A0A6B3MPD4-F1
#
_cell.length_a   1.000
_cell.length_b   1.000
_cell.length_c   1.000
_cell.angle_alpha   90.00
_cell.angle_beta   90.00
_cell.angle_gamma   90.00
#
_symmetry.space_group_name_H-M   'P 1'
#
loop_
_entity.id
_entity.type
_entity.pdbx_description
1 polymer ?
#
loop_
_entity_poly.entity_id
_entity_poly.type
_entity_poly.pdbx_seq_one_letter_code
_entity_poly.pdbx_strand_id
1 'polypeptide(L)'
;MNQQRRQQYLKLLHQLLTCPKGKEIKIINSNRELVDADLLQVMAQSAEYLTAKGQQNAADFLLRIRSKLLKGLEISETLTSAKASSEEYQQFLDEVLLATNNSKGDGEVVYQLLEENLDKLDHNFINILETWASAKLSEAEPEIAKDIANTIWEFSTLISDFPLGNPANNREIAIAGYQTMLTFFTNHSNPEIWAAIQNNLGNAYSDRIRGNRANNLEKAIDAYQIALEVYTKSDFPEDWASTQNNLGIAYCERIRGDRADNLEIAIKAFQLALEIRTKLDLPIDWAMTHYNLGNAYCERIRGDRADNLEIAIEAYQLALEVRTKPDFPIDWASTHNNLGIAYSDRIRGDRADNLEKAIAQYQLALEVYTKPDFPEEWARTLYNLGNAYSNRIVGETTENLENAIACYEHASEIFTRDDFPEDWENLQRHIARLLIQLRNAID
;
A
#
# COMPACT_ATOMS: atom_id res chain seq x y z
N MET A 1 3.98 -11.68 -7.55
CA MET A 1 4.09 -12.91 -8.37
C MET A 1 4.29 -12.53 -9.82
N ASN A 2 5.36 -13.01 -10.47
CA ASN A 2 5.64 -12.74 -11.90
C ASN A 2 4.51 -13.31 -12.81
N GLN A 3 4.06 -12.52 -13.79
CA GLN A 3 2.99 -12.84 -14.73
C GLN A 3 3.20 -14.19 -15.46
N GLN A 4 4.44 -14.49 -15.85
CA GLN A 4 4.79 -15.73 -16.52
C GLN A 4 4.56 -16.96 -15.62
N ARG A 5 4.84 -16.82 -14.31
CA ARG A 5 4.67 -17.87 -13.31
C ARG A 5 3.19 -18.11 -12.97
N ARG A 6 2.40 -17.04 -12.90
CA ARG A 6 0.94 -17.13 -12.74
C ARG A 6 0.28 -17.87 -13.91
N GLN A 7 0.69 -17.60 -15.16
CA GLN A 7 0.18 -18.31 -16.34
C GLN A 7 0.52 -19.81 -16.30
N GLN A 8 1.71 -20.17 -15.81
CA GLN A 8 2.10 -21.57 -15.61
C GLN A 8 1.20 -22.26 -14.56
N TYR A 9 0.87 -21.60 -13.46
CA TYR A 9 -0.06 -22.12 -12.45
C TYR A 9 -1.47 -22.32 -12.99
N LEU A 10 -2.00 -21.35 -13.74
CA LEU A 10 -3.33 -21.46 -14.34
C LEU A 10 -3.40 -22.58 -15.38
N LYS A 11 -2.33 -22.78 -16.16
CA LYS A 11 -2.21 -23.91 -17.09
C LYS A 11 -2.19 -25.25 -16.36
N LEU A 12 -1.46 -25.35 -15.25
CA LEU A 12 -1.42 -26.54 -14.41
C LEU A 12 -2.79 -26.84 -13.78
N LEU A 13 -3.48 -25.83 -13.26
CA LEU A 13 -4.83 -25.92 -12.72
C LEU A 13 -5.83 -26.43 -13.76
N HIS A 14 -5.79 -25.87 -14.97
CA HIS A 14 -6.60 -26.35 -16.08
C HIS A 14 -6.33 -27.83 -16.37
N GLN A 15 -5.06 -28.24 -16.47
CA GLN A 15 -4.70 -29.65 -16.67
C GLN A 15 -5.22 -30.56 -15.56
N LEU A 16 -5.16 -30.13 -14.30
CA LEU A 16 -5.68 -30.89 -13.16
C LEU A 16 -7.20 -31.06 -13.22
N LEU A 17 -7.92 -30.00 -13.58
CA LEU A 17 -9.39 -30.01 -13.68
C LEU A 17 -9.89 -30.86 -14.85
N THR A 18 -9.13 -30.95 -15.94
CA THR A 18 -9.53 -31.69 -17.15
C THR A 18 -8.94 -33.09 -17.25
N CYS A 19 -8.13 -33.54 -16.28
CA CYS A 19 -7.45 -34.84 -16.38
C CYS A 19 -8.36 -36.03 -16.03
N PRO A 20 -8.10 -37.23 -16.59
CA PRO A 20 -8.76 -38.46 -16.15
C PRO A 20 -8.43 -38.79 -14.68
N LYS A 21 -9.44 -39.29 -13.94
CA LYS A 21 -9.30 -39.72 -12.54
C LYS A 21 -8.10 -40.66 -12.36
N GLY A 22 -7.22 -40.36 -11.42
CA GLY A 22 -6.02 -41.14 -11.12
C GLY A 22 -4.76 -40.69 -11.88
N LYS A 23 -4.82 -39.64 -12.71
CA LYS A 23 -3.65 -39.04 -13.38
C LYS A 23 -3.13 -37.77 -12.71
N GLU A 24 -3.80 -37.29 -11.67
CA GLU A 24 -3.50 -36.03 -10.97
C GLU A 24 -2.06 -36.02 -10.44
N ILE A 25 -1.63 -37.11 -9.78
CA ILE A 25 -0.29 -37.23 -9.19
C ILE A 25 0.79 -37.21 -10.28
N LYS A 26 0.52 -37.80 -11.46
CA LYS A 26 1.45 -37.78 -12.58
C LYS A 26 1.63 -36.37 -13.14
N ILE A 27 0.53 -35.62 -13.27
CA ILE A 27 0.55 -34.22 -13.73
C ILE A 27 1.31 -33.33 -12.73
N ILE A 28 1.03 -33.47 -11.43
CA ILE A 28 1.74 -32.76 -10.36
C ILE A 28 3.24 -33.09 -10.41
N ASN A 29 3.60 -34.38 -10.56
CA ASN A 29 5.01 -34.79 -10.62
C ASN A 29 5.75 -34.28 -11.88
N SER A 30 5.04 -34.06 -12.98
CA SER A 30 5.62 -33.49 -14.21
C SER A 30 5.76 -31.97 -14.19
N ASN A 31 5.23 -31.30 -13.15
CA ASN A 31 5.30 -29.86 -12.96
C ASN A 31 5.74 -29.51 -11.52
N ARG A 32 6.69 -30.28 -10.95
CA ARG A 32 7.10 -30.15 -9.53
C ARG A 32 7.67 -28.77 -9.21
N GLU A 33 8.35 -28.16 -10.18
CA GLU A 33 8.94 -26.82 -10.09
C GLU A 33 7.92 -25.70 -9.89
N LEU A 34 6.64 -25.99 -10.15
CA LEU A 34 5.51 -25.08 -9.94
C LEU A 34 4.78 -25.34 -8.62
N VAL A 35 5.14 -26.38 -7.87
CA VAL A 35 4.47 -26.71 -6.61
C VAL A 35 5.12 -25.91 -5.48
N ASP A 36 4.55 -24.76 -5.16
CA ASP A 36 5.01 -23.83 -4.12
C ASP A 36 3.82 -23.10 -3.44
N ALA A 37 4.11 -22.20 -2.49
CA ALA A 37 3.10 -21.46 -1.75
C ALA A 37 2.19 -20.59 -2.66
N ASP A 38 2.76 -20.01 -3.72
CA ASP A 38 2.02 -19.19 -4.69
C ASP A 38 1.03 -20.04 -5.48
N LEU A 39 1.40 -21.26 -5.91
CA LEU A 39 0.44 -22.20 -6.51
C LEU A 39 -0.71 -22.48 -5.55
N LEU A 40 -0.44 -22.75 -4.26
CA LEU A 40 -1.50 -23.02 -3.28
C LEU A 40 -2.47 -21.85 -3.11
N GLN A 41 -1.98 -20.62 -3.22
CA GLN A 41 -2.82 -19.41 -3.20
C GLN A 41 -3.67 -19.31 -4.47
N VAL A 42 -3.09 -19.55 -5.65
CA VAL A 42 -3.83 -19.54 -6.92
C VAL A 42 -4.88 -20.67 -6.96
N MET A 43 -4.61 -21.83 -6.35
CA MET A 43 -5.59 -22.91 -6.19
C MET A 43 -6.77 -22.50 -5.30
N ALA A 44 -6.55 -21.74 -4.22
CA ALA A 44 -7.62 -21.25 -3.35
C ALA A 44 -8.49 -20.22 -4.06
N GLN A 45 -7.88 -19.22 -4.69
CA GLN A 45 -8.58 -18.19 -5.47
C GLN A 45 -9.39 -18.80 -6.62
N SER A 46 -8.83 -19.80 -7.31
CA SER A 46 -9.54 -20.51 -8.38
C SER A 46 -10.72 -21.32 -7.84
N ALA A 47 -10.59 -21.94 -6.66
CA ALA A 47 -11.70 -22.64 -6.03
C ALA A 47 -12.84 -21.71 -5.59
N GLU A 48 -12.51 -20.52 -5.06
CA GLU A 48 -13.49 -19.47 -4.75
C GLU A 48 -14.22 -18.99 -6.01
N TYR A 49 -13.48 -18.75 -7.09
CA TYR A 49 -14.06 -18.38 -8.38
C TYR A 49 -14.99 -19.47 -8.94
N LEU A 50 -14.59 -20.74 -8.86
CA LEU A 50 -15.42 -21.87 -9.29
C LEU A 50 -16.68 -22.01 -8.43
N THR A 51 -16.57 -21.77 -7.12
CA THR A 51 -17.71 -21.74 -6.19
C THR A 51 -18.71 -20.65 -6.58
N ALA A 52 -18.23 -19.43 -6.88
CA ALA A 52 -19.05 -18.32 -7.35
C ALA A 52 -19.73 -18.59 -8.70
N LYS A 53 -19.19 -19.50 -9.53
CA LYS A 53 -19.78 -19.97 -10.79
C LYS A 53 -20.65 -21.22 -10.65
N GLY A 54 -20.93 -21.68 -9.42
CA GLY A 54 -21.76 -22.86 -9.15
C GLY A 54 -21.07 -24.20 -9.44
N GLN A 55 -19.75 -24.21 -9.64
CA GLN A 55 -18.97 -25.41 -9.95
C GLN A 55 -18.36 -26.04 -8.69
N GLN A 56 -19.21 -26.37 -7.72
CA GLN A 56 -18.80 -26.85 -6.38
C GLN A 56 -17.86 -28.06 -6.44
N ASN A 57 -18.16 -29.05 -7.28
CA ASN A 57 -17.33 -30.26 -7.41
C ASN A 57 -15.90 -29.97 -7.88
N ALA A 58 -15.73 -28.96 -8.74
CA ALA A 58 -14.42 -28.55 -9.23
C ALA A 58 -13.66 -27.75 -8.16
N ALA A 59 -14.36 -26.88 -7.43
CA ALA A 59 -13.81 -26.14 -6.30
C ALA A 59 -13.31 -27.09 -5.19
N ASP A 60 -14.15 -28.04 -4.76
CA ASP A 60 -13.81 -29.03 -3.73
C ASP A 60 -12.65 -29.92 -4.18
N PHE A 61 -12.59 -30.26 -5.47
CA PHE A 61 -11.47 -30.99 -6.05
C PHE A 61 -10.16 -30.21 -5.93
N LEU A 62 -10.14 -28.92 -6.31
CA LEU A 62 -8.96 -28.07 -6.17
C LEU A 62 -8.54 -27.91 -4.71
N LEU A 63 -9.48 -27.68 -3.79
CA LEU A 63 -9.19 -27.56 -2.36
C LEU A 63 -8.63 -28.86 -1.77
N ARG A 64 -9.12 -30.02 -2.23
CA ARG A 64 -8.60 -31.32 -1.80
C ARG A 64 -7.18 -31.57 -2.31
N ILE A 65 -6.89 -31.22 -3.58
CA ILE A 65 -5.52 -31.33 -4.11
C ILE A 65 -4.61 -30.31 -3.40
N ARG A 66 -5.07 -29.07 -3.21
CA ARG A 66 -4.37 -28.04 -2.44
C ARG A 66 -4.05 -28.51 -1.03
N SER A 67 -4.97 -29.16 -0.32
CA SER A 67 -4.70 -29.72 1.02
C SER A 67 -3.65 -30.84 1.00
N LYS A 68 -3.66 -31.70 -0.03
CA LYS A 68 -2.63 -32.73 -0.22
C LYS A 68 -1.27 -32.16 -0.58
N LEU A 69 -1.25 -31.11 -1.42
CA LEU A 69 -0.04 -30.38 -1.78
C LEU A 69 0.46 -29.54 -0.62
N LEU A 70 -0.41 -28.97 0.21
CA LEU A 70 -0.06 -28.26 1.44
C LEU A 70 0.60 -29.22 2.42
N LYS A 71 0.02 -30.40 2.69
CA LYS A 71 0.68 -31.45 3.48
C LYS A 71 1.96 -31.95 2.82
N GLY A 72 1.96 -32.06 1.49
CA GLY A 72 3.11 -32.48 0.70
C GLY A 72 4.22 -31.44 0.65
N LEU A 73 3.90 -30.14 0.76
CA LEU A 73 4.80 -29.00 0.87
C LEU A 73 5.24 -28.82 2.31
N GLU A 74 4.42 -29.07 3.31
CA GLU A 74 4.89 -29.26 4.67
C GLU A 74 5.88 -30.44 4.75
N ILE A 75 5.71 -31.49 3.92
CA ILE A 75 6.62 -32.64 3.79
C ILE A 75 7.75 -32.44 2.73
N SER A 76 7.67 -31.44 1.85
CA SER A 76 8.64 -31.17 0.76
C SER A 76 9.48 -29.91 1.02
N GLU A 77 8.96 -28.94 1.76
CA GLU A 77 9.73 -27.95 2.54
C GLU A 77 10.59 -28.69 3.57
N THR A 78 10.19 -29.86 4.08
CA THR A 78 11.11 -30.71 4.86
C THR A 78 12.20 -31.39 4.02
N LEU A 79 12.25 -31.22 2.69
CA LEU A 79 13.26 -31.87 1.84
C LEU A 79 14.05 -30.98 0.87
N THR A 80 13.79 -29.66 0.75
CA THR A 80 14.72 -28.75 0.03
C THR A 80 14.74 -27.31 0.58
N SER A 81 14.84 -27.17 1.90
CA SER A 81 15.61 -26.17 2.66
C SER A 81 15.28 -26.53 4.09
N ALA A 82 16.24 -26.93 4.92
CA ALA A 82 15.93 -27.24 6.31
C ALA A 82 15.24 -26.00 6.91
N LYS A 83 13.92 -26.07 7.16
CA LYS A 83 13.21 -25.04 7.92
C LYS A 83 13.99 -24.88 9.21
N ALA A 84 14.42 -23.65 9.49
CA ALA A 84 15.15 -23.34 10.71
C ALA A 84 14.43 -24.03 11.88
N SER A 85 15.19 -24.80 12.65
CA SER A 85 14.74 -25.43 13.87
C SER A 85 14.22 -24.37 14.83
N SER A 86 13.38 -24.77 15.79
CA SER A 86 12.93 -23.85 16.85
C SER A 86 14.10 -23.20 17.59
N GLU A 87 15.25 -23.89 17.66
CA GLU A 87 16.49 -23.37 18.25
C GLU A 87 17.11 -22.26 17.39
N GLU A 88 17.13 -22.41 16.07
CA GLU A 88 17.63 -21.38 15.15
C GLU A 88 16.74 -20.12 15.13
N TYR A 89 15.42 -20.26 15.25
CA TYR A 89 14.51 -19.12 15.44
C TYR A 89 14.73 -18.43 16.78
N GLN A 90 14.93 -19.19 17.85
CA GLN A 90 15.20 -18.65 19.18
C GLN A 90 16.53 -17.89 19.20
N GLN A 91 17.58 -18.47 18.61
CA GLN A 91 18.88 -17.81 18.49
C GLN A 91 18.76 -16.51 17.69
N PHE A 92 18.06 -16.53 16.55
CA PHE A 92 17.84 -15.33 15.75
C PHE A 92 17.05 -14.25 16.52
N LEU A 93 16.03 -14.64 17.29
CA LEU A 93 15.29 -13.72 18.15
C LEU A 93 16.21 -13.08 19.20
N ASP A 94 17.04 -13.88 19.87
CA ASP A 94 17.97 -13.38 20.88
C ASP A 94 19.00 -12.43 20.26
N GLU A 95 19.54 -12.75 19.07
CA GLU A 95 20.49 -11.92 18.33
C GLU A 95 19.87 -10.58 17.91
N VAL A 96 18.67 -10.58 17.34
CA VAL A 96 18.04 -9.36 16.81
C VAL A 96 17.58 -8.42 17.94
N LEU A 97 17.04 -8.96 19.04
CA LEU A 97 16.67 -8.15 20.19
C LEU A 97 17.91 -7.61 20.92
N LEU A 98 18.97 -8.42 21.06
CA LEU A 98 20.24 -7.95 21.63
C LEU A 98 20.86 -6.86 20.78
N ALA A 99 20.85 -7.00 19.45
CA ALA A 99 21.35 -5.99 18.53
C ALA A 99 20.54 -4.70 18.63
N THR A 100 19.22 -4.80 18.64
CA THR A 100 18.30 -3.65 18.81
C THR A 100 18.62 -2.90 20.11
N ASN A 101 18.75 -3.61 21.22
CA ASN A 101 19.04 -3.00 22.52
C ASN A 101 20.45 -2.37 22.57
N ASN A 102 21.47 -3.08 22.10
CA ASN A 102 22.86 -2.60 22.14
C ASN A 102 23.09 -1.40 21.24
N SER A 103 22.40 -1.35 20.09
CA SER A 103 22.48 -0.24 19.15
C SER A 103 21.54 0.92 19.49
N LYS A 104 20.67 0.75 20.51
CA LYS A 104 19.59 1.69 20.87
C LYS A 104 18.65 1.96 19.69
N GLY A 105 18.27 0.90 18.99
CA GLY A 105 17.36 0.97 17.85
C GLY A 105 18.00 1.53 16.57
N ASP A 106 19.33 1.45 16.42
CA ASP A 106 19.97 1.80 15.14
C ASP A 106 19.52 0.83 14.05
N GLY A 107 18.76 1.35 13.09
CA GLY A 107 18.19 0.59 11.99
C GLY A 107 19.25 -0.07 11.11
N GLU A 108 20.42 0.54 10.89
CA GLU A 108 21.45 -0.04 10.01
C GLU A 108 21.97 -1.38 10.56
N VAL A 109 22.23 -1.43 11.87
CA VAL A 109 22.70 -2.64 12.56
C VAL A 109 21.66 -3.75 12.51
N VAL A 110 20.40 -3.41 12.80
CA VAL A 110 19.30 -4.38 12.84
C VAL A 110 18.97 -4.86 11.42
N TYR A 111 18.94 -3.96 10.44
CA TYR A 111 18.62 -4.27 9.05
C TYR A 111 19.62 -5.22 8.41
N GLN A 112 20.91 -5.09 8.75
CA GLN A 112 21.92 -6.05 8.28
C GLN A 112 21.61 -7.47 8.77
N LEU A 113 21.26 -7.64 10.06
CA LEU A 113 20.89 -8.94 10.61
C LEU A 113 19.61 -9.51 10.00
N LEU A 114 18.62 -8.64 9.75
CA LEU A 114 17.38 -9.03 9.08
C LEU A 114 17.63 -9.49 7.63
N GLU A 115 18.48 -8.77 6.89
CA GLU A 115 18.84 -9.11 5.50
C GLU A 115 19.56 -10.46 5.40
N GLU A 116 20.39 -10.80 6.39
CA GLU A 116 21.07 -12.09 6.47
C GLU A 116 20.13 -13.26 6.83
N ASN A 117 18.92 -12.96 7.33
CA ASN A 117 17.98 -13.94 7.90
C ASN A 117 16.55 -13.80 7.32
N LEU A 118 16.41 -13.36 6.08
CA LEU A 118 15.10 -13.18 5.43
C LEU A 118 14.25 -14.46 5.42
N ASP A 119 14.88 -15.63 5.43
CA ASP A 119 14.22 -16.94 5.49
C ASP A 119 13.49 -17.19 6.82
N LYS A 120 13.90 -16.50 7.89
CA LYS A 120 13.30 -16.58 9.23
C LYS A 120 12.22 -15.53 9.46
N LEU A 121 12.00 -14.58 8.55
CA LEU A 121 10.95 -13.56 8.67
C LEU A 121 9.61 -14.13 8.21
N ASP A 122 9.05 -15.03 9.00
CA ASP A 122 7.82 -15.77 8.68
C ASP A 122 6.88 -15.91 9.90
N HIS A 123 5.83 -16.73 9.75
CA HIS A 123 4.86 -16.95 10.83
C HIS A 123 5.42 -17.72 12.03
N ASN A 124 6.48 -18.52 11.87
CA ASN A 124 7.11 -19.22 13.00
C ASN A 124 7.82 -18.22 13.90
N PHE A 125 8.51 -17.23 13.33
CA PHE A 125 9.16 -16.19 14.11
C PHE A 125 8.17 -15.38 14.95
N ILE A 126 6.97 -15.09 14.42
CA ILE A 126 5.89 -14.47 15.19
C ILE A 126 5.55 -15.30 16.43
N ASN A 127 5.30 -16.60 16.26
CA ASN A 127 4.93 -17.48 17.38
C ASN A 127 6.06 -17.57 18.43
N ILE A 128 7.32 -17.60 17.99
CA ILE A 128 8.48 -17.61 18.89
C ILE A 128 8.60 -16.29 19.64
N LEU A 129 8.49 -15.15 18.96
CA LEU A 129 8.50 -13.81 19.57
C LEU A 129 7.40 -13.68 20.64
N GLU A 130 6.15 -14.02 20.32
CA GLU A 130 5.02 -13.90 21.25
C GLU A 130 5.19 -14.81 22.47
N THR A 131 5.60 -16.07 22.26
CA THR A 131 5.80 -17.05 23.34
C THR A 131 6.95 -16.62 24.25
N TRP A 132 8.08 -16.22 23.65
CA TRP A 132 9.26 -15.77 24.37
C TRP A 132 8.97 -14.50 25.17
N ALA A 133 8.35 -13.51 24.54
CA ALA A 133 8.03 -12.23 25.18
C ALA A 133 7.06 -12.43 26.36
N SER A 134 6.01 -13.22 26.17
CA SER A 134 5.05 -13.53 27.25
C SER A 134 5.73 -14.19 28.45
N ALA A 135 6.61 -15.17 28.20
CA ALA A 135 7.37 -15.83 29.27
C ALA A 135 8.31 -14.85 29.98
N LYS A 136 9.17 -14.14 29.23
CA LYS A 136 10.18 -13.23 29.77
C LYS A 136 9.58 -12.06 30.54
N LEU A 137 8.53 -11.43 30.03
CA LEU A 137 7.87 -10.32 30.71
C LEU A 137 7.17 -10.74 32.01
N SER A 138 6.71 -11.98 32.09
CA SER A 138 6.06 -12.51 33.31
C SER A 138 7.04 -12.91 34.41
N GLU A 139 8.25 -13.34 34.03
CA GLU A 139 9.28 -13.84 34.95
C GLU A 139 10.24 -12.75 35.43
N ALA A 140 10.43 -11.69 34.64
CA ALA A 140 11.39 -10.63 34.93
C ALA A 140 10.93 -9.67 36.04
N GLU A 141 11.90 -9.08 36.74
CA GLU A 141 11.62 -7.95 37.64
C GLU A 141 11.08 -6.75 36.83
N PRO A 142 10.26 -5.87 37.44
CA PRO A 142 9.57 -4.81 36.70
C PRO A 142 10.45 -3.92 35.82
N GLU A 143 11.64 -3.55 36.29
CA GLU A 143 12.56 -2.70 35.52
C GLU A 143 13.14 -3.45 34.30
N ILE A 144 13.54 -4.71 34.50
CA ILE A 144 14.06 -5.56 33.41
C ILE A 144 12.94 -5.86 32.40
N ALA A 145 11.72 -6.12 32.87
CA ALA A 145 10.57 -6.35 32.01
C ALA A 145 10.28 -5.12 31.15
N LYS A 146 10.42 -3.91 31.71
CA LYS A 146 10.26 -2.65 30.98
C LYS A 146 11.32 -2.48 29.90
N ASP A 147 12.59 -2.77 30.18
CA ASP A 147 13.67 -2.70 29.19
C ASP A 147 13.42 -3.69 28.04
N ILE A 148 13.06 -4.94 28.36
CA ILE A 148 12.69 -5.95 27.35
C ILE A 148 11.52 -5.47 26.50
N ALA A 149 10.49 -4.89 27.13
CA ALA A 149 9.32 -4.40 26.42
C ALA A 149 9.65 -3.24 25.47
N ASN A 150 10.52 -2.31 25.90
CA ASN A 150 11.01 -1.24 25.04
C ASN A 150 11.79 -1.80 23.84
N THR A 151 12.68 -2.76 24.06
CA THR A 151 13.44 -3.40 22.97
C THR A 151 12.52 -4.07 21.94
N ILE A 152 11.47 -4.77 22.39
CA ILE A 152 10.51 -5.39 21.47
C ILE A 152 9.74 -4.34 20.69
N TRP A 153 9.32 -3.23 21.33
CA TRP A 153 8.66 -2.12 20.64
C TRP A 153 9.56 -1.46 19.59
N GLU A 154 10.82 -1.17 19.92
CA GLU A 154 11.81 -0.62 18.99
C GLU A 154 12.04 -1.57 17.81
N PHE A 155 12.26 -2.86 18.08
CA PHE A 155 12.38 -3.88 17.04
C PHE A 155 11.15 -3.95 16.14
N SER A 156 9.95 -3.90 16.73
CA SER A 156 8.67 -3.91 16.00
C SER A 156 8.53 -2.69 15.07
N THR A 157 9.08 -1.54 15.48
CA THR A 157 9.14 -0.32 14.67
C THR A 157 10.12 -0.51 13.51
N LEU A 158 11.31 -1.03 13.78
CA LEU A 158 12.32 -1.28 12.75
C LEU A 158 11.85 -2.30 11.70
N ILE A 159 11.31 -3.45 12.13
CA ILE A 159 10.84 -4.49 11.20
C ILE A 159 9.62 -4.02 10.41
N SER A 160 8.80 -3.12 10.95
CA SER A 160 7.73 -2.46 10.20
C SER A 160 8.32 -1.75 8.97
N ASP A 161 9.35 -0.93 9.15
CA ASP A 161 9.91 -0.09 8.09
C ASP A 161 10.97 -0.80 7.22
N PHE A 162 11.31 -2.04 7.56
CA PHE A 162 12.30 -2.82 6.83
C PHE A 162 11.84 -3.17 5.41
N PRO A 163 12.55 -2.70 4.36
CA PRO A 163 12.07 -2.78 2.98
C PRO A 163 12.34 -4.12 2.29
N LEU A 164 13.21 -4.96 2.85
CA LEU A 164 13.61 -6.24 2.25
C LEU A 164 12.80 -7.42 2.81
N GLY A 165 12.84 -8.54 2.11
CA GLY A 165 12.07 -9.74 2.47
C GLY A 165 10.63 -9.69 1.97
N ASN A 166 9.73 -10.32 2.72
CA ASN A 166 8.31 -10.31 2.41
C ASN A 166 7.62 -9.20 3.24
N PRO A 167 7.19 -8.09 2.62
CA PRO A 167 6.57 -6.97 3.35
C PRO A 167 5.35 -7.40 4.15
N ALA A 168 4.58 -8.39 3.67
CA ALA A 168 3.42 -8.88 4.40
C ALA A 168 3.84 -9.60 5.68
N ASN A 169 4.96 -10.32 5.70
CA ASN A 169 5.46 -10.95 6.94
C ASN A 169 6.00 -9.91 7.91
N ASN A 170 6.80 -8.97 7.42
CA ASN A 170 7.38 -7.89 8.23
C ASN A 170 6.28 -7.12 8.99
N ARG A 171 5.18 -6.79 8.30
CA ARG A 171 4.01 -6.14 8.91
C ARG A 171 3.31 -7.01 9.95
N GLU A 172 3.15 -8.32 9.71
CA GLU A 172 2.56 -9.20 10.75
C GLU A 172 3.47 -9.35 11.98
N ILE A 173 4.79 -9.39 11.80
CA ILE A 173 5.77 -9.42 12.91
C ILE A 173 5.67 -8.13 13.74
N ALA A 174 5.65 -6.97 13.08
CA ALA A 174 5.47 -5.68 13.76
C ALA A 174 4.15 -5.62 14.54
N ILE A 175 3.03 -6.03 13.92
CA ILE A 175 1.71 -6.07 14.58
C ILE A 175 1.74 -6.97 15.81
N ALA A 176 2.29 -8.17 15.71
CA ALA A 176 2.38 -9.10 16.84
C ALA A 176 3.23 -8.52 17.98
N GLY A 177 4.37 -7.90 17.67
CA GLY A 177 5.21 -7.23 18.65
C GLY A 177 4.48 -6.08 19.35
N TYR A 178 3.83 -5.18 18.60
CA TYR A 178 3.02 -4.09 19.18
C TYR A 178 1.89 -4.62 20.06
N GLN A 179 1.13 -5.61 19.59
CA GLN A 179 0.04 -6.20 20.36
C GLN A 179 0.53 -6.84 21.66
N THR A 180 1.68 -7.51 21.61
CA THR A 180 2.31 -8.08 22.80
C THR A 180 2.69 -6.97 23.78
N MET A 181 3.27 -5.86 23.30
CA MET A 181 3.68 -4.74 24.15
C MET A 181 2.49 -4.00 24.78
N LEU A 182 1.35 -3.93 24.10
CA LEU A 182 0.11 -3.37 24.66
C LEU A 182 -0.50 -4.24 25.77
N THR A 183 -0.02 -5.47 25.99
CA THR A 183 -0.41 -6.27 27.17
C THR A 183 0.38 -5.89 28.41
N PHE A 184 1.56 -5.29 28.24
CA PHE A 184 2.47 -4.87 29.31
C PHE A 184 2.35 -3.37 29.60
N PHE A 185 2.48 -2.54 28.57
CA PHE A 185 2.27 -1.09 28.70
C PHE A 185 0.78 -0.79 28.77
N THR A 186 0.40 0.10 29.68
CA THR A 186 -0.98 0.55 29.84
C THR A 186 -1.02 2.07 29.90
N ASN A 187 -2.17 2.65 29.58
CA ASN A 187 -2.42 4.09 29.71
C ASN A 187 -2.10 4.61 31.15
N HIS A 188 -2.24 3.78 32.19
CA HIS A 188 -2.02 4.21 33.58
C HIS A 188 -0.54 4.19 34.01
N SER A 189 0.28 3.32 33.42
CA SER A 189 1.68 3.14 33.82
C SER A 189 2.62 3.96 32.93
N ASN A 190 2.45 3.88 31.60
CA ASN A 190 3.30 4.53 30.62
C ASN A 190 2.44 5.09 29.46
N PRO A 191 1.64 6.15 29.70
CA PRO A 191 0.68 6.66 28.74
C PRO A 191 1.30 7.02 27.39
N GLU A 192 2.44 7.72 27.40
CA GLU A 192 3.14 8.16 26.19
C GLU A 192 3.60 6.98 25.32
N ILE A 193 4.36 6.03 25.88
CA ILE A 193 4.81 4.83 25.17
C ILE A 193 3.61 4.01 24.67
N TRP A 194 2.58 3.88 25.50
CA TRP A 194 1.36 3.18 25.12
C TRP A 194 0.67 3.84 23.91
N ALA A 195 0.58 5.17 23.89
CA ALA A 195 0.04 5.92 22.76
C ALA A 195 0.92 5.81 21.50
N ALA A 196 2.24 5.81 21.65
CA ALA A 196 3.19 5.59 20.57
C ALA A 196 3.00 4.21 19.92
N ILE A 197 2.85 3.15 20.73
CA ILE A 197 2.58 1.80 20.25
C ILE A 197 1.23 1.75 19.53
N GLN A 198 0.19 2.41 20.05
CA GLN A 198 -1.13 2.46 19.39
C GLN A 198 -1.05 3.18 18.04
N ASN A 199 -0.35 4.31 17.96
CA ASN A 199 -0.14 5.01 16.70
C ASN A 199 0.61 4.15 15.68
N ASN A 200 1.69 3.47 16.09
CA ASN A 200 2.47 2.59 15.21
C ASN A 200 1.68 1.34 14.79
N LEU A 201 0.86 0.80 15.69
CA LEU A 201 -0.08 -0.28 15.37
C LEU A 201 -1.14 0.18 14.37
N GLY A 202 -1.61 1.42 14.49
CA GLY A 202 -2.49 2.07 13.52
C GLY A 202 -1.87 2.10 12.12
N ASN A 203 -0.62 2.57 12.02
CA ASN A 203 0.14 2.59 10.76
C ASN A 203 0.27 1.17 10.18
N ALA A 204 0.67 0.20 11.02
CA ALA A 204 0.86 -1.18 10.59
C ALA A 204 -0.44 -1.82 10.08
N TYR A 205 -1.59 -1.53 10.70
CA TYR A 205 -2.89 -1.96 10.20
C TYR A 205 -3.30 -1.21 8.92
N SER A 206 -3.01 0.08 8.82
CA SER A 206 -3.26 0.89 7.63
C SER A 206 -2.47 0.38 6.43
N ASP A 207 -1.29 -0.19 6.62
CA ASP A 207 -0.46 -0.73 5.53
C ASP A 207 -0.58 -2.25 5.37
N ARG A 208 -1.43 -2.89 6.18
CA ARG A 208 -1.52 -4.34 6.25
C ARG A 208 -2.06 -4.95 4.95
N ILE A 209 -1.23 -5.76 4.31
CA ILE A 209 -1.52 -6.48 3.06
C ILE A 209 -2.48 -7.66 3.29
N ARG A 210 -2.36 -8.36 4.42
CA ARG A 210 -3.17 -9.55 4.73
C ARG A 210 -4.52 -9.21 5.34
N GLY A 211 -5.47 -10.11 5.14
CA GLY A 211 -6.82 -9.98 5.70
C GLY A 211 -7.72 -9.08 4.88
N ASN A 212 -8.86 -8.72 5.45
CA ASN A 212 -9.85 -7.87 4.78
C ASN A 212 -9.48 -6.39 4.95
N ARG A 213 -9.31 -5.66 3.84
CA ARG A 213 -8.92 -4.23 3.85
C ARG A 213 -9.82 -3.36 4.71
N ALA A 214 -11.14 -3.55 4.63
CA ALA A 214 -12.08 -2.76 5.42
C ALA A 214 -11.88 -3.00 6.93
N ASN A 215 -11.68 -4.25 7.36
CA ASN A 215 -11.39 -4.55 8.76
C ASN A 215 -10.05 -3.97 9.22
N ASN A 216 -9.02 -4.02 8.38
CA ASN A 216 -7.71 -3.44 8.71
C ASN A 216 -7.81 -1.93 8.92
N LEU A 217 -8.55 -1.23 8.06
CA LEU A 217 -8.78 0.22 8.20
C LEU A 217 -9.56 0.58 9.46
N GLU A 218 -10.58 -0.19 9.85
CA GLU A 218 -11.26 0.05 11.14
C GLU A 218 -10.30 -0.11 12.32
N LYS A 219 -9.45 -1.14 12.32
CA LYS A 219 -8.44 -1.33 13.37
C LYS A 219 -7.43 -0.19 13.42
N ALA A 220 -7.02 0.33 12.26
CA ALA A 220 -6.13 1.47 12.18
C ALA A 220 -6.76 2.72 12.80
N ILE A 221 -8.00 3.01 12.41
CA ILE A 221 -8.79 4.13 12.96
C ILE A 221 -8.95 4.00 14.47
N ASP A 222 -9.33 2.82 14.97
CA ASP A 222 -9.49 2.56 16.40
C ASP A 222 -8.16 2.83 17.14
N ALA A 223 -7.03 2.33 16.63
CA ALA A 223 -5.72 2.52 17.26
C ALA A 223 -5.28 3.99 17.27
N TYR A 224 -5.48 4.74 16.18
CA TYR A 224 -5.20 6.18 16.16
C TYR A 224 -6.09 6.97 17.12
N GLN A 225 -7.39 6.63 17.19
CA GLN A 225 -8.31 7.28 18.14
C GLN A 225 -7.88 7.03 19.58
N ILE A 226 -7.44 5.81 19.90
CA ILE A 226 -6.91 5.47 21.21
C ILE A 226 -5.62 6.26 21.52
N ALA A 227 -4.70 6.37 20.55
CA ALA A 227 -3.49 7.18 20.73
C ALA A 227 -3.83 8.65 21.03
N LEU A 228 -4.84 9.21 20.36
CA LEU A 228 -5.33 10.58 20.56
C LEU A 228 -6.04 10.82 21.90
N GLU A 229 -6.32 9.79 22.71
CA GLU A 229 -6.77 9.96 24.10
C GLU A 229 -5.63 10.44 25.01
N VAL A 230 -4.38 10.14 24.64
CA VAL A 230 -3.17 10.54 25.37
C VAL A 230 -2.45 11.67 24.67
N TYR A 231 -2.23 11.52 23.35
CA TYR A 231 -1.66 12.58 22.53
C TYR A 231 -2.69 13.69 22.40
N THR A 232 -2.52 14.72 23.21
CA THR A 232 -3.31 15.95 23.14
C THR A 232 -2.49 17.03 22.46
N LYS A 233 -3.19 18.01 21.88
CA LYS A 233 -2.53 19.18 21.27
C LYS A 233 -1.62 19.93 22.26
N SER A 234 -1.91 19.92 23.56
CA SER A 234 -1.13 20.65 24.56
C SER A 234 0.11 19.89 25.03
N ASP A 235 -0.01 18.58 25.21
CA ASP A 235 1.00 17.79 25.92
C ASP A 235 1.97 17.13 24.92
N PHE A 236 1.46 16.74 23.75
CA PHE A 236 2.22 16.07 22.68
C PHE A 236 1.84 16.65 21.31
N PRO A 237 2.12 17.94 21.04
CA PRO A 237 1.61 18.63 19.86
C PRO A 237 2.01 17.96 18.54
N GLU A 238 3.25 17.52 18.41
CA GLU A 238 3.77 16.91 17.19
C GLU A 238 3.19 15.51 16.95
N ASP A 239 3.20 14.66 17.98
CA ASP A 239 2.58 13.32 17.91
C ASP A 239 1.09 13.41 17.64
N TRP A 240 0.39 14.32 18.32
CA TRP A 240 -1.03 14.59 18.06
C TRP A 240 -1.26 14.96 16.61
N ALA A 241 -0.47 15.88 16.04
CA ALA A 241 -0.62 16.28 14.64
C ALA A 241 -0.29 15.15 13.67
N SER A 242 0.71 14.33 13.98
CA SER A 242 1.06 13.13 13.20
C SER A 242 -0.08 12.11 13.19
N THR A 243 -0.60 11.78 14.36
CA THR A 243 -1.74 10.85 14.49
C THR A 243 -3.01 11.40 13.84
N GLN A 244 -3.27 12.71 13.91
CA GLN A 244 -4.39 13.34 13.19
C GLN A 244 -4.24 13.20 11.67
N ASN A 245 -3.04 13.42 11.12
CA ASN A 245 -2.79 13.20 9.70
C ASN A 245 -3.02 11.73 9.31
N ASN A 246 -2.52 10.77 10.10
CA ASN A 246 -2.69 9.35 9.80
C ASN A 246 -4.15 8.90 9.91
N LEU A 247 -4.87 9.43 10.89
CA LEU A 247 -6.32 9.25 11.02
C LEU A 247 -7.05 9.80 9.80
N GLY A 248 -6.63 10.97 9.30
CA GLY A 248 -7.17 11.58 8.08
C GLY A 248 -7.01 10.67 6.85
N ILE A 249 -5.81 10.13 6.66
CA ILE A 249 -5.52 9.17 5.57
C ILE A 249 -6.43 7.94 5.70
N ALA A 250 -6.52 7.35 6.91
CA ALA A 250 -7.34 6.16 7.12
C ALA A 250 -8.83 6.40 6.83
N TYR A 251 -9.36 7.59 7.16
CA TYR A 251 -10.73 7.96 6.78
C TYR A 251 -10.90 8.22 5.28
N CYS A 252 -9.90 8.83 4.62
CA CYS A 252 -9.87 8.94 3.16
C CYS A 252 -9.89 7.57 2.46
N GLU A 253 -9.36 6.52 3.08
CA GLU A 253 -9.35 5.17 2.48
C GLU A 253 -10.48 4.28 2.99
N ARG A 254 -11.20 4.71 4.03
CA ARG A 254 -12.21 3.91 4.71
C ARG A 254 -13.33 3.46 3.76
N ILE A 255 -13.51 2.14 3.70
CA ILE A 255 -14.50 1.46 2.85
C ILE A 255 -15.91 1.45 3.49
N ARG A 256 -15.98 1.44 4.82
CA ARG A 256 -17.24 1.40 5.58
C ARG A 256 -17.77 2.80 5.88
N GLY A 257 -19.08 2.87 6.12
CA GLY A 257 -19.76 4.13 6.42
C GLY A 257 -20.11 4.93 5.17
N ASP A 258 -20.66 6.11 5.37
CA ASP A 258 -20.96 7.04 4.28
C ASP A 258 -19.67 7.72 3.79
N ARG A 259 -19.46 7.72 2.47
CA ARG A 259 -18.25 8.27 1.86
C ARG A 259 -18.09 9.76 2.12
N ALA A 260 -19.19 10.52 2.10
CA ALA A 260 -19.14 11.95 2.33
C ALA A 260 -18.78 12.26 3.78
N ASP A 261 -19.36 11.55 4.74
CA ASP A 261 -19.00 11.69 6.16
C ASP A 261 -17.53 11.34 6.42
N ASN A 262 -17.02 10.25 5.86
CA ASN A 262 -15.61 9.86 5.99
C ASN A 262 -14.68 10.97 5.49
N LEU A 263 -14.98 11.59 4.34
CA LEU A 263 -14.19 12.68 3.78
C LEU A 263 -14.22 13.95 4.65
N GLU A 264 -15.36 14.29 5.25
CA GLU A 264 -15.42 15.43 6.19
C GLU A 264 -14.57 15.18 7.45
N ILE A 265 -14.56 13.95 7.97
CA ILE A 265 -13.72 13.59 9.10
C ILE A 265 -12.24 13.68 8.70
N ALA A 266 -11.87 13.17 7.53
CA ALA A 266 -10.50 13.23 7.04
C ALA A 266 -10.01 14.67 6.88
N ILE A 267 -10.79 15.53 6.23
CA ILE A 267 -10.50 16.96 6.06
C ILE A 267 -10.30 17.63 7.42
N LYS A 268 -11.19 17.37 8.38
CA LYS A 268 -11.05 17.92 9.73
C LYS A 268 -9.76 17.46 10.40
N ALA A 269 -9.40 16.19 10.29
CA ALA A 269 -8.18 15.66 10.88
C ALA A 269 -6.92 16.28 10.27
N PHE A 270 -6.86 16.45 8.95
CA PHE A 270 -5.77 17.18 8.29
C PHE A 270 -5.70 18.65 8.71
N GLN A 271 -6.84 19.34 8.82
CA GLN A 271 -6.89 20.73 9.30
C GLN A 271 -6.36 20.84 10.73
N LEU A 272 -6.72 19.91 11.61
CA LEU A 272 -6.19 19.84 12.98
C LEU A 272 -4.67 19.63 12.97
N ALA A 273 -4.15 18.71 12.15
CA ALA A 273 -2.72 18.49 12.01
C ALA A 273 -1.96 19.75 11.56
N LEU A 274 -2.54 20.54 10.65
CA LEU A 274 -1.97 21.82 10.17
C LEU A 274 -1.98 22.94 11.23
N GLU A 275 -2.65 22.77 12.37
CA GLU A 275 -2.53 23.73 13.48
C GLU A 275 -1.17 23.66 14.19
N ILE A 276 -0.45 22.55 14.02
CA ILE A 276 0.90 22.33 14.58
C ILE A 276 1.94 22.23 13.47
N ARG A 277 1.65 21.49 12.41
CA ARG A 277 2.54 21.34 11.26
C ARG A 277 2.53 22.65 10.48
N THR A 278 3.53 23.48 10.69
CA THR A 278 3.72 24.73 9.92
C THR A 278 4.84 24.55 8.92
N LYS A 279 4.84 25.36 7.85
CA LYS A 279 5.95 25.38 6.88
C LYS A 279 7.30 25.71 7.53
N LEU A 280 7.30 26.49 8.62
CA LEU A 280 8.54 26.92 9.28
C LEU A 280 9.13 25.80 10.13
N ASP A 281 8.30 25.18 10.96
CA ASP A 281 8.76 24.27 12.01
C ASP A 281 8.84 22.83 11.51
N LEU A 282 7.87 22.42 10.67
CA LEU A 282 7.71 21.05 10.18
C LEU A 282 7.41 21.05 8.66
N PRO A 283 8.34 21.56 7.82
CA PRO A 283 8.08 21.79 6.39
C PRO A 283 7.64 20.54 5.62
N ILE A 284 8.27 19.41 5.88
CA ILE A 284 7.99 18.14 5.17
C ILE A 284 6.60 17.63 5.55
N ASP A 285 6.29 17.57 6.85
CA ASP A 285 4.99 17.14 7.34
C ASP A 285 3.86 18.09 6.93
N TRP A 286 4.12 19.39 6.94
CA TRP A 286 3.20 20.41 6.46
C TRP A 286 2.85 20.19 4.99
N ALA A 287 3.84 19.97 4.13
CA ALA A 287 3.62 19.70 2.71
C ALA A 287 2.90 18.36 2.46
N MET A 288 3.24 17.31 3.21
CA MET A 288 2.51 16.03 3.15
C MET A 288 1.04 16.21 3.54
N THR A 289 0.77 16.96 4.61
CA THR A 289 -0.59 17.19 5.09
C THR A 289 -1.40 18.02 4.09
N HIS A 290 -0.79 19.03 3.45
CA HIS A 290 -1.42 19.78 2.37
C HIS A 290 -1.69 18.93 1.13
N TYR A 291 -0.77 18.06 0.73
CA TYR A 291 -1.02 17.11 -0.35
C TYR A 291 -2.22 16.20 -0.06
N ASN A 292 -2.30 15.64 1.15
CA ASN A 292 -3.41 14.78 1.57
C ASN A 292 -4.73 15.56 1.64
N LEU A 293 -4.70 16.80 2.12
CA LEU A 293 -5.84 17.70 2.13
C LEU A 293 -6.33 18.00 0.70
N GLY A 294 -5.40 18.21 -0.24
CA GLY A 294 -5.70 18.37 -1.66
C GLY A 294 -6.43 17.16 -2.24
N ASN A 295 -5.94 15.95 -1.95
CA ASN A 295 -6.60 14.70 -2.37
C ASN A 295 -8.02 14.62 -1.81
N ALA A 296 -8.19 14.91 -0.50
CA ALA A 296 -9.49 14.85 0.16
C ALA A 296 -10.50 15.84 -0.44
N TYR A 297 -10.09 17.07 -0.74
CA TYR A 297 -10.96 18.06 -1.40
C TYR A 297 -11.27 17.72 -2.86
N CYS A 298 -10.32 17.13 -3.60
CA CYS A 298 -10.56 16.59 -4.93
C CYS A 298 -11.64 15.50 -4.94
N GLU A 299 -11.81 14.75 -3.86
CA GLU A 299 -12.83 13.69 -3.76
C GLU A 299 -14.09 14.12 -2.98
N ARG A 300 -14.06 15.28 -2.34
CA ARG A 300 -15.12 15.76 -1.45
C ARG A 300 -16.46 15.87 -2.17
N ILE A 301 -17.47 15.21 -1.60
CA ILE A 301 -18.84 15.11 -2.12
C ILE A 301 -19.71 16.28 -1.68
N ARG A 302 -19.50 16.80 -0.45
CA ARG A 302 -20.28 17.91 0.12
C ARG A 302 -19.72 19.26 -0.30
N GLY A 303 -20.57 20.28 -0.20
CA GLY A 303 -20.23 21.65 -0.58
C GLY A 303 -20.31 21.88 -2.09
N ASP A 304 -19.90 23.08 -2.52
CA ASP A 304 -19.82 23.41 -3.93
C ASP A 304 -18.58 22.75 -4.56
N ARG A 305 -18.76 22.07 -5.69
CA ARG A 305 -17.67 21.35 -6.37
C ARG A 305 -16.58 22.29 -6.86
N ALA A 306 -16.93 23.50 -7.29
CA ALA A 306 -15.93 24.45 -7.78
C ALA A 306 -15.08 24.98 -6.63
N ASP A 307 -15.70 25.30 -5.48
CA ASP A 307 -14.95 25.69 -4.26
C ASP A 307 -14.01 24.58 -3.78
N ASN A 308 -14.48 23.33 -3.76
CA ASN A 308 -13.64 22.18 -3.36
C ASN A 308 -12.40 22.05 -4.26
N LEU A 309 -12.55 22.22 -5.57
CA LEU A 309 -11.44 22.14 -6.51
C LEU A 309 -10.45 23.30 -6.36
N GLU A 310 -10.90 24.52 -6.05
CA GLU A 310 -9.98 25.63 -5.77
C GLU A 310 -9.16 25.36 -4.50
N ILE A 311 -9.79 24.84 -3.44
CA ILE A 311 -9.08 24.48 -2.20
C ILE A 311 -8.08 23.35 -2.46
N ALA A 312 -8.44 22.35 -3.28
CA ALA A 312 -7.52 21.28 -3.63
C ALA A 312 -6.28 21.80 -4.39
N ILE A 313 -6.51 22.67 -5.38
CA ILE A 313 -5.43 23.32 -6.15
C ILE A 313 -4.49 24.11 -5.24
N GLU A 314 -5.06 24.93 -4.35
CA GLU A 314 -4.27 25.70 -3.37
C GLU A 314 -3.44 24.77 -2.47
N ALA A 315 -4.05 23.70 -1.96
CA ALA A 315 -3.36 22.75 -1.09
C ALA A 315 -2.18 22.04 -1.81
N TYR A 316 -2.35 21.62 -3.07
CA TYR A 316 -1.23 21.06 -3.83
C TYR A 316 -0.14 22.10 -4.12
N GLN A 317 -0.51 23.35 -4.41
CA GLN A 317 0.45 24.42 -4.62
C GLN A 317 1.28 24.69 -3.36
N LEU A 318 0.65 24.69 -2.18
CA LEU A 318 1.33 24.79 -0.89
C LEU A 318 2.29 23.61 -0.67
N ALA A 319 1.86 22.38 -0.98
CA ALA A 319 2.73 21.21 -0.88
C ALA A 319 3.98 21.31 -1.78
N LEU A 320 3.84 21.87 -2.99
CA LEU A 320 4.94 22.09 -3.94
C LEU A 320 5.93 23.18 -3.50
N GLU A 321 5.62 23.98 -2.47
CA GLU A 321 6.59 24.92 -1.91
C GLU A 321 7.73 24.24 -1.14
N VAL A 322 7.56 22.97 -0.76
CA VAL A 322 8.56 22.15 -0.05
C VAL A 322 8.94 20.92 -0.87
N ARG A 323 7.95 20.25 -1.49
CA ARG A 323 8.20 19.12 -2.37
C ARG A 323 8.81 19.63 -3.67
N THR A 324 10.13 19.74 -3.75
CA THR A 324 10.85 20.17 -4.95
C THR A 324 11.34 18.96 -5.73
N LYS A 325 11.57 19.11 -7.04
CA LYS A 325 12.13 18.03 -7.87
C LYS A 325 13.48 17.49 -7.36
N PRO A 326 14.46 18.33 -6.95
CA PRO A 326 15.75 17.82 -6.48
C PRO A 326 15.69 17.09 -5.14
N ASP A 327 14.86 17.57 -4.21
CA ASP A 327 14.84 17.04 -2.84
C ASP A 327 13.85 15.88 -2.69
N PHE A 328 12.71 15.94 -3.39
CA PHE A 328 11.62 14.99 -3.28
C PHE A 328 11.03 14.65 -4.67
N PRO A 329 11.81 14.07 -5.60
CA PRO A 329 11.39 13.90 -6.99
C PRO A 329 10.06 13.14 -7.15
N ILE A 330 9.87 12.07 -6.38
CA ILE A 330 8.67 11.21 -6.46
C ILE A 330 7.44 11.95 -5.91
N ASP A 331 7.56 12.62 -4.76
CA ASP A 331 6.47 13.39 -4.16
C ASP A 331 6.13 14.64 -4.96
N TRP A 332 7.12 15.27 -5.58
CA TRP A 332 6.94 16.40 -6.49
C TRP A 332 6.14 15.95 -7.73
N ALA A 333 6.50 14.82 -8.33
CA ALA A 333 5.82 14.28 -9.49
C ALA A 333 4.38 13.83 -9.18
N SER A 334 4.15 13.17 -8.04
CA SER A 334 2.80 12.77 -7.59
C SER A 334 1.90 13.99 -7.39
N THR A 335 2.45 15.04 -6.76
CA THR A 335 1.73 16.29 -6.51
C THR A 335 1.41 17.02 -7.82
N HIS A 336 2.32 17.06 -8.78
CA HIS A 336 2.05 17.61 -10.11
C HIS A 336 0.98 16.82 -10.87
N ASN A 337 1.03 15.48 -10.86
CA ASN A 337 -0.01 14.68 -11.49
C ASN A 337 -1.40 14.99 -10.91
N ASN A 338 -1.53 15.06 -9.57
CA ASN A 338 -2.82 15.33 -8.93
C ASN A 338 -3.28 16.79 -9.11
N LEU A 339 -2.35 17.74 -9.14
CA LEU A 339 -2.65 19.12 -9.51
C LEU A 339 -3.13 19.22 -10.97
N GLY A 340 -2.58 18.41 -11.87
CA GLY A 340 -3.05 18.27 -13.24
C GLY A 340 -4.50 17.77 -13.32
N ILE A 341 -4.85 16.76 -12.50
CA ILE A 341 -6.23 16.26 -12.38
C ILE A 341 -7.15 17.37 -11.88
N ALA A 342 -6.75 18.08 -10.82
CA ALA A 342 -7.54 19.16 -10.26
C ALA A 342 -7.80 20.29 -11.26
N TYR A 343 -6.79 20.68 -12.05
CA TYR A 343 -6.96 21.65 -13.15
C TYR A 343 -7.84 21.11 -14.28
N SER A 344 -7.70 19.84 -14.64
CA SER A 344 -8.55 19.18 -15.65
C SER A 344 -10.03 19.14 -15.23
N ASP A 345 -10.31 19.07 -13.93
CA ASP A 345 -11.67 19.06 -13.39
C ASP A 345 -12.20 20.46 -13.02
N ARG A 346 -11.31 21.46 -12.98
CA ARG A 346 -11.61 22.82 -12.51
C ARG A 346 -12.75 23.45 -13.29
N ILE A 347 -13.75 23.92 -12.54
CA ILE A 347 -14.99 24.52 -13.06
C ILE A 347 -14.85 26.03 -13.27
N ARG A 348 -14.09 26.72 -12.40
CA ARG A 348 -13.89 28.17 -12.48
C ARG A 348 -12.80 28.54 -13.49
N GLY A 349 -12.94 29.75 -14.03
CA GLY A 349 -12.02 30.29 -15.03
C GLY A 349 -12.32 29.78 -16.44
N ASP A 350 -11.44 30.13 -17.37
CA ASP A 350 -11.55 29.68 -18.75
C ASP A 350 -11.18 28.20 -18.89
N ARG A 351 -11.98 27.45 -19.67
CA ARG A 351 -11.79 26.00 -19.83
C ARG A 351 -10.50 25.67 -20.59
N ALA A 352 -10.13 26.48 -21.58
CA ALA A 352 -8.89 26.25 -22.32
C ALA A 352 -7.68 26.50 -21.42
N ASP A 353 -7.67 27.60 -20.67
CA ASP A 353 -6.59 27.90 -19.71
C ASP A 353 -6.42 26.79 -18.66
N ASN A 354 -7.52 26.25 -18.16
CA ASN A 354 -7.48 25.14 -17.19
C ASN A 354 -6.87 23.87 -17.80
N LEU A 355 -7.18 23.54 -19.05
CA LEU A 355 -6.60 22.39 -19.75
C LEU A 355 -5.12 22.58 -20.05
N GLU A 356 -4.69 23.79 -20.45
CA GLU A 356 -3.25 24.07 -20.65
C GLU A 356 -2.48 23.93 -19.32
N LYS A 357 -3.05 24.40 -18.20
CA LYS A 357 -2.45 24.19 -16.88
C LYS A 357 -2.35 22.72 -16.55
N ALA A 358 -3.40 21.94 -16.79
CA ALA A 358 -3.39 20.49 -16.55
C ALA A 358 -2.30 19.78 -17.37
N ILE A 359 -2.22 20.06 -18.67
CA ILE A 359 -1.19 19.53 -19.58
C ILE A 359 0.21 19.85 -19.05
N ALA A 360 0.45 21.10 -18.67
CA ALA A 360 1.75 21.52 -18.11
C ALA A 360 2.09 20.75 -16.83
N GLN A 361 1.12 20.50 -15.94
CA GLN A 361 1.39 19.74 -14.73
C GLN A 361 1.69 18.26 -15.02
N TYR A 362 0.96 17.62 -15.93
CA TYR A 362 1.26 16.23 -16.30
C TYR A 362 2.63 16.10 -16.96
N GLN A 363 3.03 17.07 -17.78
CA GLN A 363 4.37 17.11 -18.38
C GLN A 363 5.46 17.21 -17.31
N LEU A 364 5.27 18.04 -16.27
CA LEU A 364 6.19 18.10 -15.13
C LEU A 364 6.29 16.75 -14.41
N ALA A 365 5.17 16.09 -14.13
CA ALA A 365 5.19 14.76 -13.50
C ALA A 365 5.95 13.71 -14.34
N LEU A 366 5.82 13.75 -15.66
CA LEU A 366 6.54 12.86 -16.60
C LEU A 366 8.05 13.13 -16.68
N GLU A 367 8.56 14.22 -16.10
CA GLU A 367 10.00 14.42 -15.97
C GLU A 367 10.66 13.51 -14.92
N VAL A 368 9.86 12.90 -14.04
CA VAL A 368 10.30 11.94 -13.02
C VAL A 368 9.68 10.57 -13.25
N TYR A 369 8.38 10.51 -13.53
CA TYR A 369 7.73 9.26 -13.89
C TYR A 369 8.14 8.86 -15.29
N THR A 370 9.19 8.04 -15.39
CA THR A 370 9.69 7.47 -16.64
C THR A 370 9.20 6.03 -16.78
N LYS A 371 9.09 5.53 -18.01
CA LYS A 371 8.72 4.14 -18.26
C LYS A 371 9.62 3.11 -17.55
N PRO A 372 10.97 3.23 -17.54
CA PRO A 372 11.83 2.24 -16.89
C PRO A 372 11.73 2.22 -15.37
N ASP A 373 11.57 3.39 -14.75
CA ASP A 373 11.66 3.53 -13.29
C ASP A 373 10.29 3.45 -12.62
N PHE A 374 9.25 4.00 -13.26
CA PHE A 374 7.88 4.11 -12.74
C PHE A 374 6.84 3.80 -13.84
N PRO A 375 6.81 2.56 -14.37
CA PRO A 375 5.99 2.22 -15.52
C PRO A 375 4.50 2.50 -15.32
N GLU A 376 3.94 2.19 -14.16
CA GLU A 376 2.52 2.36 -13.87
C GLU A 376 2.14 3.85 -13.70
N GLU A 377 2.93 4.61 -12.94
CA GLU A 377 2.74 6.05 -12.77
C GLU A 377 2.92 6.81 -14.09
N TRP A 378 3.91 6.42 -14.90
CA TRP A 378 4.12 6.95 -16.24
C TRP A 378 2.90 6.72 -17.13
N ALA A 379 2.40 5.49 -17.20
CA ALA A 379 1.23 5.14 -18.01
C ALA A 379 -0.05 5.84 -17.53
N ARG A 380 -0.27 5.95 -16.22
CA ARG A 380 -1.40 6.69 -15.64
C ARG A 380 -1.31 8.19 -15.94
N THR A 381 -0.13 8.78 -15.82
CA THR A 381 0.08 10.20 -16.13
C THR A 381 -0.14 10.46 -17.62
N LEU A 382 0.31 9.56 -18.50
CA LEU A 382 0.02 9.62 -19.93
C LEU A 382 -1.47 9.45 -20.24
N TYR A 383 -2.18 8.56 -19.56
CA TYR A 383 -3.63 8.43 -19.71
C TYR A 383 -4.33 9.76 -19.40
N ASN A 384 -3.95 10.40 -18.30
CA ASN A 384 -4.50 11.70 -17.89
C ASN A 384 -4.13 12.82 -18.87
N LEU A 385 -2.89 12.83 -19.36
CA LEU A 385 -2.43 13.77 -20.39
C LEU A 385 -3.18 13.59 -21.71
N GLY A 386 -3.42 12.34 -22.12
CA GLY A 386 -4.23 12.00 -23.29
C GLY A 386 -5.68 12.51 -23.16
N ASN A 387 -6.28 12.37 -21.98
CA ASN A 387 -7.59 12.95 -21.68
C ASN A 387 -7.58 14.48 -21.79
N ALA A 388 -6.52 15.14 -21.32
CA ALA A 388 -6.41 16.60 -21.41
C ALA A 388 -6.27 17.06 -22.87
N TYR A 389 -5.42 16.41 -23.68
CA TYR A 389 -5.30 16.70 -25.11
C TYR A 389 -6.59 16.43 -25.89
N SER A 390 -7.27 15.32 -25.59
CA SER A 390 -8.56 14.96 -26.21
C SER A 390 -9.64 16.00 -25.98
N ASN A 391 -9.59 16.71 -24.85
CA ASN A 391 -10.53 17.77 -24.49
C ASN A 391 -10.01 19.18 -24.81
N ARG A 392 -8.77 19.33 -25.30
CA ARG A 392 -8.11 20.61 -25.54
C ARG A 392 -8.81 21.40 -26.64
N ILE A 393 -9.15 22.65 -26.34
CA ILE A 393 -9.98 23.52 -27.20
C ILE A 393 -9.11 24.43 -28.10
N VAL A 394 -7.89 24.72 -27.67
CA VAL A 394 -6.94 25.59 -28.37
C VAL A 394 -5.95 24.77 -29.20
N GLY A 395 -5.35 25.41 -30.22
CA GLY A 395 -4.43 24.74 -31.15
C GLY A 395 -5.15 24.07 -32.32
N GLU A 396 -4.41 23.32 -33.13
CA GLU A 396 -4.98 22.57 -34.25
C GLU A 396 -5.65 21.30 -33.76
N THR A 397 -6.91 21.06 -34.17
CA THR A 397 -7.68 19.88 -33.76
C THR A 397 -6.95 18.58 -34.07
N THR A 398 -6.35 18.49 -35.26
CA THR A 398 -5.60 17.30 -35.71
C THR A 398 -4.42 17.02 -34.77
N GLU A 399 -3.62 18.04 -34.42
CA GLU A 399 -2.49 17.92 -33.50
C GLU A 399 -2.95 17.48 -32.10
N ASN A 400 -4.05 18.03 -31.59
CA ASN A 400 -4.62 17.63 -30.30
C ASN A 400 -5.05 16.16 -30.29
N LEU A 401 -5.69 15.69 -31.36
CA LEU A 401 -6.10 14.30 -31.51
C LEU A 401 -4.90 13.35 -31.63
N GLU A 402 -3.89 13.72 -32.41
CA GLU A 402 -2.65 12.95 -32.56
C GLU A 402 -1.90 12.83 -31.24
N ASN A 403 -1.74 13.94 -30.50
CA ASN A 403 -1.10 13.94 -29.18
C ASN A 403 -1.87 13.07 -28.18
N ALA A 404 -3.20 13.13 -28.17
CA ALA A 404 -4.02 12.31 -27.30
C ALA A 404 -3.88 10.81 -27.62
N ILE A 405 -3.93 10.44 -28.91
CA ILE A 405 -3.74 9.05 -29.36
C ILE A 405 -2.36 8.54 -28.95
N ALA A 406 -1.30 9.31 -29.20
CA ALA A 406 0.06 8.92 -28.83
C ALA A 406 0.20 8.67 -27.32
N CYS A 407 -0.40 9.52 -26.48
CA CYS A 407 -0.41 9.32 -25.03
C CYS A 407 -1.09 8.01 -24.64
N TYR A 408 -2.25 7.71 -25.22
CA TYR A 408 -2.98 6.47 -24.94
C TYR A 408 -2.26 5.22 -25.47
N GLU A 409 -1.62 5.30 -26.63
CA GLU A 409 -0.80 4.22 -27.18
C GLU A 409 0.38 3.89 -26.26
N HIS A 410 1.09 4.92 -25.78
CA HIS A 410 2.16 4.75 -24.81
C HIS A 410 1.67 4.18 -23.48
N ALA A 411 0.55 4.65 -22.94
CA ALA A 411 -0.06 4.07 -21.74
C ALA A 411 -0.45 2.59 -21.94
N SER A 412 -0.86 2.21 -23.15
CA SER A 412 -1.20 0.81 -23.50
C SER A 412 0.02 -0.13 -23.55
N GLU A 413 1.24 0.40 -23.53
CA GLU A 413 2.46 -0.41 -23.40
C GLU A 413 2.60 -1.03 -22.00
N ILE A 414 1.97 -0.43 -20.99
CA ILE A 414 1.97 -0.91 -19.59
C ILE A 414 0.60 -1.48 -19.23
N PHE A 415 -0.48 -0.76 -19.54
CA PHE A 415 -1.84 -1.21 -19.31
C PHE A 415 -2.28 -2.17 -20.41
N THR A 416 -1.74 -3.39 -20.37
CA THR A 416 -2.04 -4.44 -21.34
C THR A 416 -3.35 -5.16 -21.02
N ARG A 417 -3.95 -5.83 -22.01
CA ARG A 417 -5.17 -6.63 -21.81
C ARG A 417 -5.02 -7.70 -20.73
N ASP A 418 -3.83 -8.27 -20.59
CA ASP A 418 -3.60 -9.41 -19.70
C ASP A 418 -3.35 -8.98 -18.25
N ASP A 419 -2.78 -7.79 -18.04
CA ASP A 419 -2.44 -7.27 -16.70
C ASP A 419 -3.47 -6.27 -16.17
N PHE A 420 -4.01 -5.43 -17.05
CA PHE A 420 -4.94 -4.34 -16.73
C PHE A 420 -6.12 -4.33 -17.73
N PRO A 421 -6.98 -5.36 -17.73
CA PRO A 421 -8.01 -5.54 -18.75
C PRO A 421 -9.00 -4.36 -18.84
N GLU A 422 -9.35 -3.75 -17.71
CA GLU A 422 -10.29 -2.62 -17.66
C GLU A 422 -9.67 -1.33 -18.18
N ASP A 423 -8.46 -0.99 -17.73
CA ASP A 423 -7.71 0.19 -18.20
C ASP A 423 -7.38 0.07 -19.69
N TRP A 424 -6.95 -1.11 -20.12
CA TRP A 424 -6.70 -1.41 -21.52
C TRP A 424 -7.96 -1.22 -22.37
N GLU A 425 -9.12 -1.75 -21.93
CA GLU A 425 -10.37 -1.59 -22.68
C GLU A 425 -10.77 -0.11 -22.81
N ASN A 426 -10.64 0.66 -21.73
CA ASN A 426 -10.90 2.10 -21.75
C ASN A 426 -9.97 2.82 -22.72
N LEU A 427 -8.65 2.55 -22.65
CA LEU A 427 -7.65 3.08 -23.57
C LEU A 427 -7.99 2.78 -25.03
N GLN A 428 -8.28 1.53 -25.37
CA GLN A 428 -8.65 1.14 -26.73
C GLN A 428 -9.93 1.84 -27.21
N ARG A 429 -10.91 2.02 -26.31
CA ARG A 429 -12.13 2.76 -26.62
C ARG A 429 -11.85 4.23 -26.93
N HIS A 430 -10.98 4.87 -26.15
CA HIS A 430 -10.55 6.25 -26.39
C HIS A 430 -9.81 6.36 -27.73
N ILE A 431 -8.80 5.51 -27.98
CA ILE A 431 -8.03 5.49 -29.24
C ILE A 431 -8.96 5.33 -30.44
N ALA A 432 -9.85 4.32 -30.42
CA ALA A 432 -10.78 4.06 -31.52
C ALA A 432 -11.69 5.27 -31.80
N ARG A 433 -12.20 5.93 -30.76
CA ARG A 433 -13.03 7.14 -30.90
C ARG A 433 -12.25 8.27 -31.56
N LEU A 434 -11.02 8.51 -31.11
CA LEU A 434 -10.18 9.61 -31.61
C LEU A 434 -9.69 9.36 -33.04
N LEU A 435 -9.38 8.11 -33.42
CA LEU A 435 -9.03 7.76 -34.80
C LEU A 435 -10.17 8.05 -35.78
N ILE A 436 -11.42 7.81 -35.39
CA ILE A 436 -12.59 8.16 -36.20
C ILE A 436 -12.70 9.69 -36.35
N GLN A 437 -12.50 10.44 -35.26
CA GLN A 437 -12.54 11.90 -35.28
C GLN A 437 -11.42 12.48 -36.14
N LEU A 438 -10.21 11.95 -36.02
CA LEU A 438 -9.03 12.38 -36.76
C LEU A 438 -9.23 12.17 -38.26
N ARG A 439 -9.74 10.99 -38.65
CA ARG A 439 -10.08 10.72 -40.05
C ARG A 439 -11.08 11.74 -40.61
N ASN A 440 -12.14 12.05 -39.86
CA ASN A 440 -13.16 13.01 -40.27
C ASN A 440 -12.67 14.47 -40.28
N ALA A 441 -11.53 14.77 -39.62
CA ALA A 441 -10.95 16.11 -39.62
C ALA A 441 -9.97 16.33 -40.79
N ILE A 442 -9.48 15.25 -41.40
CA ILE A 442 -8.55 15.26 -42.53
C ILE A 442 -9.28 15.11 -43.88
N ASP A 443 -10.41 14.39 -43.88
CA ASP A 443 -11.36 14.30 -45.01
C ASP A 443 -12.20 15.60 -45.16
#